data_AF-A0A2M7QRT0-F1
#
_entry.id   AF-A0A2M7QRT0-F1
#
_cell.length_a   1.000
_cell.length_b   1.000
_cell.length_c   1.000
_cell.angle_alpha   90.00
_cell.angle_beta   90.00
_cell.angle_gamma   90.00
#
_symmetry.space_group_name_H-M   'P 1'
#
loop_
_entity.id
_entity.type
_entity.pdbx_description
1 polymer ?
#
loop_
_entity_poly.entity_id
_entity_poly.type
_entity_poly.pdbx_seq_one_letter_code
_entity_poly.pdbx_strand_id
1 'polypeptide(L)' 'MIQRDHIHMLIQINPRQSVAKVVNLLKGGSSRVIRTEYPEIEEFLWGDSFWGDGYFVESIGNKNETVMRQYIR' A
#
# COMPACT_ATOMS: atom_id res chain seq x y z
N MET A 1 1.93 7.15 4.45
CA MET A 1 1.66 8.48 3.87
C MET A 1 0.85 8.32 2.60
N ILE A 2 -0.17 9.15 2.43
CA ILE A 2 -1.05 9.14 1.26
C ILE A 2 -0.65 10.30 0.36
N GLN A 3 -0.29 9.99 -0.89
CA GLN A 3 -0.08 10.95 -1.97
C GLN A 3 -1.29 10.90 -2.92
N ARG A 4 -1.32 11.78 -3.94
CA ARG A 4 -2.47 11.86 -4.86
C ARG A 4 -2.72 10.58 -5.65
N ASP A 5 -1.66 9.83 -5.97
CA ASP A 5 -1.69 8.67 -6.86
C ASP A 5 -1.02 7.41 -6.28
N HIS A 6 -0.38 7.51 -5.11
CA HIS A 6 0.27 6.37 -4.44
C HIS A 6 0.27 6.51 -2.92
N ILE A 7 0.53 5.41 -2.23
CA ILE A 7 0.67 5.37 -0.78
C ILE A 7 2.01 4.75 -0.42
N HIS A 8 2.70 5.36 0.53
CA HIS A 8 3.84 4.75 1.20
C HIS A 8 3.46 4.22 2.57
N MET A 9 3.93 3.02 2.92
CA MET A 9 3.64 2.41 4.22
C MET A 9 4.93 1.91 4.87
N LEU A 10 5.13 2.29 6.12
CA LEU A 10 6.14 1.69 6.99
C LEU A 10 5.43 0.71 7.91
N ILE A 11 5.66 -0.59 7.70
CA ILE A 11 4.99 -1.67 8.42
C ILE A 11 5.99 -2.68 8.96
N GLN A 12 5.65 -3.28 10.09
CA GLN A 12 6.32 -4.46 10.60
C GLN A 12 5.47 -5.69 10.24
N ILE A 13 6.08 -6.68 9.62
CA ILE A 13 5.43 -7.96 9.27
C ILE A 13 6.12 -9.11 9.99
N ASN A 14 5.42 -10.22 10.18
CA ASN A 14 6.07 -11.43 10.71
C ASN A 14 7.07 -11.94 9.65
N PRO A 15 8.34 -12.24 10.01
CA PRO A 15 9.34 -12.72 9.05
C PRO A 15 8.95 -13.99 8.28
N ARG A 16 7.99 -14.78 8.79
CA ARG A 16 7.46 -15.98 8.12
C ARG A 16 6.41 -15.66 7.05
N GLN A 17 5.91 -14.43 7.00
CA GLN A 17 4.96 -14.01 5.98
C GLN A 17 5.70 -13.58 4.71
N SER A 18 5.20 -14.02 3.56
CA SER A 18 5.65 -13.49 2.28
C SER A 18 5.21 -12.03 2.14
N VAL A 19 6.15 -11.15 1.76
CA VAL A 19 5.88 -9.75 1.44
C VAL A 19 4.76 -9.65 0.40
N ALA A 20 4.82 -10.45 -0.67
CA ALA A 20 3.81 -10.44 -1.73
C ALA A 20 2.41 -10.76 -1.18
N LYS A 21 2.32 -11.72 -0.26
CA LYS A 21 1.04 -12.07 0.39
C LYS A 21 0.50 -10.91 1.23
N VAL A 22 1.36 -10.24 2.00
CA VAL A 22 0.96 -9.08 2.81
C VAL A 22 0.49 -7.95 1.91
N VAL A 23 1.23 -7.62 0.85
CA VAL A 23 0.86 -6.55 -0.08
C VAL A 23 -0.46 -6.86 -0.80
N ASN A 24 -0.69 -8.11 -1.21
CA ASN A 24 -1.96 -8.51 -1.83
C ASN A 24 -3.15 -8.33 -0.87
N LEU A 25 -2.98 -8.68 0.41
CA LEU A 25 -4.02 -8.48 1.41
C LEU A 25 -4.31 -6.98 1.62
N LEU A 26 -3.26 -6.16 1.70
CA LEU A 26 -3.40 -4.71 1.88
C LEU A 26 -4.09 -4.07 0.67
N LYS A 27 -3.62 -4.36 -0.56
CA LYS A 27 -4.17 -3.81 -1.79
C LYS A 27 -5.61 -4.28 -2.03
N GLY A 28 -5.86 -5.59 -1.92
CA GLY A 28 -7.19 -6.17 -2.13
C GLY A 28 -8.19 -5.74 -1.08
N GLY A 29 -7.80 -5.76 0.20
CA GLY A 29 -8.65 -5.35 1.31
C GLY A 29 -9.02 -3.87 1.24
N SER A 30 -8.05 -3.00 1.01
CA SER A 30 -8.31 -1.56 0.86
C SER A 30 -9.16 -1.24 -0.37
N SER A 31 -8.89 -1.86 -1.53
CA SER A 31 -9.71 -1.71 -2.74
C SER A 31 -11.17 -2.05 -2.46
N ARG A 32 -11.43 -3.18 -1.79
CA ARG A 32 -12.78 -3.60 -1.42
C ARG A 32 -13.47 -2.58 -0.50
N VAL A 33 -12.79 -2.14 0.55
CA VAL A 33 -13.35 -1.17 1.51
C VAL A 33 -13.64 0.15 0.82
N ILE A 34 -12.68 0.69 0.07
CA ILE A 34 -12.83 1.99 -0.63
C ILE A 34 -13.99 1.95 -1.63
N ARG A 35 -14.09 0.90 -2.45
CA ARG A 35 -15.22 0.76 -3.39
C ARG A 35 -16.58 0.61 -2.69
N THR A 36 -16.60 0.05 -1.48
CA THR A 36 -17.84 -0.10 -0.70
C THR A 36 -18.27 1.24 -0.10
N GLU A 37 -17.32 2.00 0.45
CA GLU A 37 -17.57 3.28 1.13
C GLU A 37 -17.74 4.46 0.15
N TYR A 38 -17.09 4.39 -1.03
CA TYR A 38 -17.09 5.43 -2.06
C TYR A 38 -17.40 4.83 -3.45
N PRO A 39 -18.65 4.39 -3.71
CA PRO A 39 -19.02 3.79 -4.98
C PRO A 39 -18.78 4.69 -6.20
N GLU A 40 -18.80 6.02 -6.02
CA GLU A 40 -18.50 7.01 -7.07
C GLU A 40 -17.09 6.88 -7.65
N ILE A 41 -16.17 6.20 -6.95
CA ILE A 41 -14.80 6.05 -7.40
C ILE A 41 -14.68 5.24 -8.69
N GLU A 42 -15.67 4.38 -9.00
CA GLU A 42 -15.65 3.54 -10.20
C GLU A 42 -15.57 4.35 -11.49
N GLU A 43 -16.14 5.57 -11.52
CA GLU A 43 -16.07 6.47 -12.67
C GLU A 43 -14.64 6.95 -12.98
N PHE A 44 -13.74 6.89 -11.99
CA PHE A 44 -12.36 7.37 -12.09
C PHE A 44 -11.35 6.24 -12.31
N LEU A 45 -11.77 4.97 -12.23
CA LEU A 45 -10.89 3.82 -12.37
C LEU A 45 -10.83 3.34 -13.82
N TRP A 46 -9.62 3.02 -14.26
CA TRP A 46 -9.40 2.37 -15.54
C TRP A 46 -9.64 0.86 -15.39
N GLY A 47 -10.90 0.46 -15.56
CA GLY A 47 -11.35 -0.93 -15.40
C GLY A 47 -11.52 -1.35 -13.93
N ASP A 48 -11.33 -2.64 -13.66
CA ASP A 48 -11.67 -3.24 -12.36
C ASP A 48 -10.57 -3.07 -11.29
N SER A 49 -9.46 -2.42 -11.62
CA SER A 49 -8.31 -2.26 -10.72
C SER A 49 -8.28 -0.91 -10.03
N PHE A 50 -8.32 -0.89 -8.70
CA PHE A 50 -8.11 0.33 -7.90
C PHE A 50 -6.61 0.67 -7.77
N TRP A 51 -5.77 -0.35 -7.56
CA TRP A 51 -4.32 -0.20 -7.48
C TRP A 51 -3.67 -0.64 -8.79
N GLY A 52 -2.58 0.03 -9.19
CA GLY A 52 -1.72 -0.50 -10.25
C GLY A 52 -1.13 -1.86 -9.86
N ASP A 53 -0.80 -2.72 -10.82
CA ASP A 53 -0.40 -4.12 -10.57
C ASP A 53 0.86 -4.24 -9.69
N GLY A 54 1.82 -3.34 -9.89
CA GLY A 54 3.09 -3.32 -9.19
C GLY A 54 3.03 -2.85 -7.73
N TYR A 55 4.14 -3.04 -7.03
CA TYR A 55 4.43 -2.45 -5.73
C TYR A 55 5.94 -2.35 -5.55
N PHE A 56 6.38 -1.41 -4.71
CA PHE A 56 7.77 -1.30 -4.28
C PHE A 56 7.89 -1.70 -2.81
N VAL A 57 8.93 -2.47 -2.47
CA VAL A 57 9.27 -2.82 -1.09
C VAL A 57 10.77 -2.75 -0.89
N GLU A 58 11.17 -2.20 0.25
CA GLU A 58 12.54 -2.21 0.72
C GLU A 58 12.56 -2.58 2.20
N SER A 59 13.47 -3.48 2.58
CA SER A 59 13.68 -3.84 3.99
C SER A 59 14.52 -2.78 4.68
N ILE A 60 14.12 -2.36 5.87
CA ILE A 60 14.82 -1.33 6.65
C ILE A 60 15.36 -1.93 7.94
N GLY A 61 16.63 -1.69 8.23
CA GLY A 61 17.24 -2.06 9.51
C GLY A 61 16.88 -1.07 10.64
N ASN A 62 16.93 -1.53 11.89
CA ASN A 62 16.56 -0.77 13.10
C ASN A 62 17.25 0.60 13.25
N LYS A 63 18.41 0.83 12.62
CA LYS A 63 19.15 2.10 12.74
C LYS A 63 18.63 3.22 11.82
N ASN A 64 17.76 2.91 10.85
CA ASN A 64 17.32 3.85 9.82
C ASN A 64 15.83 4.20 9.87
N GLU A 65 15.09 3.76 10.88
CA GLU A 65 13.64 4.00 10.95
C GLU A 65 13.30 5.50 11.00
N THR A 66 13.99 6.28 11.84
CA THR A 66 13.79 7.73 11.96
C THR A 66 14.14 8.45 10.65
N VAL A 67 15.20 8.02 9.98
CA VAL A 67 15.64 8.59 8.69
C VAL A 67 14.64 8.25 7.59
N MET A 68 14.14 7.02 7.54
CA MET A 68 13.13 6.64 6.56
C MET A 68 11.79 7.32 6.83
N ARG A 69 11.37 7.50 8.08
CA ARG A 69 10.18 8.32 8.39
C ARG A 69 10.29 9.76 7.85
N GLN A 70 11.50 10.30 7.71
CA GLN A 70 11.75 11.60 7.07
C GLN A 70 11.82 11.52 5.54
N TYR A 71 12.34 10.42 4.99
CA TYR A 71 12.49 10.20 3.54
C TYR A 71 11.15 9.91 2.86
N ILE A 72 10.26 9.17 3.52
CA ILE A 72 8.95 8.79 3.02
C ILE A 72 7.92 9.94 3.22
N ARG A 73 8.40 11.19 3.18
CA ARG A 73 7.59 12.41 3.31
C ARG A 73 6.98 12.87 1.99
#